data_AF-A0A119HFC8-F1
#
_entry.id   AF-A0A119HFC8-F1
#
_cell.length_a   1.000
_cell.length_b   1.000
_cell.length_c   1.000
_cell.angle_alpha   90.00
_cell.angle_beta   90.00
_cell.angle_gamma   90.00
#
_symmetry.space_group_name_H-M   'P 1'
#
loop_
_entity.id
_entity.type
_entity.pdbx_description
1 polymer ?
#
loop_
_entity_poly.entity_id
_entity_poly.type
_entity_poly.pdbx_seq_one_letter_code
_entity_poly.pdbx_strand_id
1 'polypeptide(L)'
;MTWRRFSTEVSPDDFDAVRTALATMLELSDEALPSGVSESTQHDGFIALALDPTNRFLAARWQKQQQCRELFFVHPATKPARLGFAVLGADGADIPAPLSRWLDPRQHLTESLPTFTTLSCLLASQGAAVRDISVRERQLEADTAYLKELLAEQSDILRQTQSQLRSARLQFVDTAGDNIVSAPTDEGWDLSQLAEWCAEHEDDVVVLPRARNGAKKSLYENPALIGTALELLAGPYRDMRRGLMSPEDFEALMLPTGLRMAGSVGPNVAGEQGAAYFVTWAGRRRFMDTHLLKGGGRDERYCFRLYFFWDADSQRAVVGSMPAHLDNSLS
;
A
#
# COMPACT_ATOMS: atom_id res chain seq x y z
N MET A 1 29.54 13.58 -10.58
CA MET A 1 29.87 12.14 -10.53
C MET A 1 28.59 11.37 -10.74
N THR A 2 28.54 10.55 -11.78
CA THR A 2 27.37 9.73 -12.12
C THR A 2 27.78 8.26 -12.11
N TRP A 3 26.85 7.38 -11.76
CA TRP A 3 27.07 5.94 -11.84
C TRP A 3 26.86 5.47 -13.28
N ARG A 4 27.87 4.81 -13.84
CA ARG A 4 27.72 4.00 -15.06
C ARG A 4 27.56 2.55 -14.65
N ARG A 5 26.55 1.88 -15.18
CA ARG A 5 26.15 0.51 -14.79
C ARG A 5 26.05 -0.37 -16.02
N PHE A 6 26.51 -1.61 -15.89
CA PHE A 6 26.53 -2.61 -16.94
C PHE A 6 26.09 -3.93 -16.32
N SER A 7 25.25 -4.69 -17.02
CA SER A 7 24.91 -6.06 -16.61
C SER A 7 24.58 -6.90 -17.81
N THR A 8 24.87 -8.19 -17.71
CA THR A 8 24.58 -9.18 -18.73
C THR A 8 24.28 -10.52 -18.09
N GLU A 9 23.60 -11.38 -18.82
CA GLU A 9 23.46 -12.79 -18.48
C GLU A 9 24.72 -13.54 -18.92
N VAL A 10 25.23 -14.42 -18.06
CA VAL A 10 26.49 -15.16 -18.28
C VAL A 10 26.28 -16.64 -17.99
N SER A 11 27.22 -17.48 -18.43
CA SER A 11 27.19 -18.89 -18.06
C SER A 11 27.53 -19.03 -16.57
N PRO A 12 26.90 -19.96 -15.82
CA PRO A 12 27.36 -20.33 -14.49
C PRO A 12 28.84 -20.76 -14.45
N ASP A 13 29.37 -21.25 -15.57
CA ASP A 13 30.76 -21.73 -15.68
C ASP A 13 31.77 -20.58 -15.86
N ASP A 14 31.29 -19.35 -16.09
CA ASP A 14 32.14 -18.16 -16.14
C ASP A 14 32.64 -17.73 -14.76
N PHE A 15 32.11 -18.30 -13.66
CA PHE A 15 32.37 -17.86 -12.30
C PHE A 15 33.86 -17.74 -11.96
N ASP A 16 34.65 -18.80 -12.17
CA ASP A 16 36.08 -18.80 -11.84
C ASP A 16 36.86 -17.80 -12.69
N ALA A 17 36.44 -17.60 -13.94
CA ALA A 17 37.05 -16.62 -14.81
C ALA A 17 36.72 -15.17 -14.39
N VAL A 18 35.49 -14.92 -13.91
CA VAL A 18 35.11 -13.62 -13.33
C VAL A 18 35.88 -13.37 -12.04
N ARG A 19 36.06 -14.40 -11.19
CA ARG A 19 36.86 -14.32 -9.97
C ARG A 19 38.32 -13.96 -10.28
N THR A 20 38.91 -14.62 -11.28
CA THR A 20 40.28 -14.34 -11.75
C THR A 20 40.41 -12.91 -12.29
N ALA A 21 39.40 -12.44 -13.04
CA ALA A 21 39.35 -11.07 -13.54
C ALA A 21 39.29 -10.06 -12.39
N LEU A 22 38.52 -10.33 -11.34
CA LEU A 22 38.49 -9.50 -10.12
C LEU A 22 39.84 -9.49 -9.41
N ALA A 23 40.47 -10.65 -9.20
CA ALA A 23 41.80 -10.73 -8.58
C ALA A 23 42.82 -9.88 -9.34
N THR A 24 42.81 -9.96 -10.68
CA THR A 24 43.67 -9.13 -11.55
C THR A 24 43.39 -7.64 -11.39
N MET A 25 42.11 -7.22 -11.29
CA MET A 25 41.75 -5.82 -11.09
C MET A 25 42.13 -5.27 -9.71
N LEU A 26 42.16 -6.14 -8.70
CA LEU A 26 42.56 -5.81 -7.33
C LEU A 26 44.06 -5.97 -7.08
N GLU A 27 44.84 -6.40 -8.08
CA GLU A 27 46.27 -6.71 -7.96
C GLU A 27 46.54 -7.75 -6.84
N LEU A 28 45.61 -8.70 -6.69
CA LEU A 28 45.68 -9.82 -5.74
C LEU A 28 45.88 -11.14 -6.49
N SER A 29 46.50 -12.13 -5.85
CA SER A 29 46.44 -13.50 -6.32
C SER A 29 45.02 -14.08 -6.11
N ASP A 30 44.57 -14.96 -7.00
CA ASP A 30 43.24 -15.57 -6.87
C ASP A 30 43.08 -16.34 -5.54
N GLU A 31 44.15 -16.99 -5.07
CA GLU A 31 44.20 -17.67 -3.77
C GLU A 31 44.11 -16.72 -2.56
N ALA A 32 44.37 -15.43 -2.76
CA ALA A 32 44.33 -14.43 -1.69
C ALA A 32 42.93 -13.82 -1.48
N LEU A 33 41.93 -14.22 -2.28
CA LEU A 33 40.55 -13.76 -2.10
C LEU A 33 39.87 -14.54 -0.96
N PRO A 34 39.57 -13.90 0.19
CA PRO A 34 38.95 -14.57 1.31
C PRO A 34 37.52 -14.99 0.98
N SER A 35 37.13 -16.20 1.40
CA SER A 35 35.72 -16.61 1.42
C SER A 35 34.98 -15.93 2.56
N GLY A 36 33.67 -15.69 2.38
CA GLY A 36 32.84 -14.93 3.32
C GLY A 36 32.83 -13.43 3.02
N VAL A 37 32.47 -12.63 4.03
CA VAL A 37 32.48 -11.17 3.95
C VAL A 37 33.75 -10.66 4.61
N SER A 38 34.51 -9.83 3.90
CA SER A 38 35.77 -9.26 4.38
C SER A 38 35.94 -7.83 3.91
N GLU A 39 36.65 -7.04 4.70
CA GLU A 39 37.07 -5.70 4.34
C GLU A 39 38.58 -5.59 4.58
N SER A 40 39.27 -4.93 3.65
CA SER A 40 40.69 -4.64 3.76
C SER A 40 40.99 -3.23 3.27
N THR A 41 41.95 -2.59 3.90
CA THR A 41 42.47 -1.30 3.47
C THR A 41 43.83 -1.52 2.81
N GLN A 42 43.98 -1.02 1.59
CA GLN A 42 45.26 -0.99 0.88
C GLN A 42 45.77 0.46 0.82
N HIS A 43 47.05 0.64 0.49
CA HIS A 43 47.70 1.97 0.51
C HIS A 43 46.96 3.06 -0.30
N ASP A 44 46.18 2.68 -1.32
CA ASP A 44 45.46 3.59 -2.21
C ASP A 44 43.91 3.50 -2.15
N GLY A 45 43.34 2.81 -1.15
CA GLY A 45 41.88 2.74 -0.99
C GLY A 45 41.35 1.62 -0.10
N PHE A 46 40.06 1.34 -0.23
CA PHE A 46 39.39 0.23 0.48
C PHE A 46 38.90 -0.83 -0.50
N ILE A 47 38.87 -2.07 -0.05
CA ILE A 47 38.31 -3.22 -0.75
C ILE A 47 37.37 -3.93 0.22
N ALA A 48 36.12 -4.10 -0.17
CA ALA A 48 35.13 -4.92 0.50
C ALA A 48 34.72 -6.07 -0.44
N LEU A 49 34.74 -7.30 0.08
CA LEU A 49 34.51 -8.51 -0.70
C LEU A 49 33.52 -9.40 0.02
N ALA A 50 32.61 -10.00 -0.74
CA ALA A 50 31.66 -11.02 -0.31
C ALA A 50 31.73 -12.16 -1.33
N LEU A 51 32.36 -13.27 -0.95
CA LEU A 51 32.65 -14.39 -1.84
C LEU A 51 32.19 -15.72 -1.25
N ASP A 52 31.43 -16.48 -2.02
CA ASP A 52 31.12 -17.88 -1.74
C ASP A 52 31.30 -18.71 -3.01
N PRO A 53 32.47 -19.38 -3.13
CA PRO A 53 32.77 -20.20 -4.30
C PRO A 53 31.81 -21.38 -4.45
N THR A 54 31.29 -21.93 -3.34
CA THR A 54 30.40 -23.10 -3.35
C THR A 54 29.10 -22.79 -4.06
N ASN A 55 28.54 -21.60 -3.80
CA ASN A 55 27.29 -21.15 -4.39
C ASN A 55 27.48 -20.24 -5.62
N ARG A 56 28.70 -20.16 -6.16
CA ARG A 56 29.06 -19.29 -7.31
C ARG A 56 28.55 -17.86 -7.11
N PHE A 57 28.85 -17.31 -5.93
CA PHE A 57 28.45 -15.97 -5.51
C PHE A 57 29.67 -15.09 -5.30
N LEU A 58 29.63 -13.89 -5.88
CA LEU A 58 30.66 -12.88 -5.74
C LEU A 58 30.01 -11.50 -5.71
N ALA A 59 30.40 -10.68 -4.75
CA ALA A 59 30.18 -9.24 -4.76
C ALA A 59 31.44 -8.55 -4.24
N ALA A 60 31.87 -7.49 -4.91
CA ALA A 60 33.04 -6.73 -4.53
C ALA A 60 32.77 -5.24 -4.71
N ARG A 61 33.28 -4.44 -3.77
CA ARG A 61 33.30 -2.99 -3.85
C ARG A 61 34.69 -2.51 -3.51
N TRP A 62 35.23 -1.61 -4.33
CA TRP A 62 36.54 -1.03 -4.05
C TRP A 62 36.65 0.40 -4.53
N GLN A 63 37.59 1.13 -3.94
CA GLN A 63 37.91 2.49 -4.32
C GLN A 63 39.37 2.57 -4.78
N LYS A 64 39.60 3.14 -5.97
CA LYS A 64 40.94 3.44 -6.51
C LYS A 64 40.88 4.76 -7.28
N GLN A 65 41.85 5.65 -7.09
CA GLN A 65 41.99 6.91 -7.84
C GLN A 65 40.69 7.75 -7.92
N GLN A 66 40.02 7.98 -6.79
CA GLN A 66 38.75 8.74 -6.68
C GLN A 66 37.53 8.13 -7.41
N GLN A 67 37.61 6.86 -7.82
CA GLN A 67 36.49 6.12 -8.37
C GLN A 67 36.04 5.01 -7.40
N CYS A 68 34.73 4.89 -7.19
CA CYS A 68 34.13 3.75 -6.50
C CYS A 68 33.63 2.75 -7.54
N ARG A 69 33.99 1.49 -7.41
CA ARG A 69 33.62 0.41 -8.33
C ARG A 69 32.90 -0.70 -7.57
N GLU A 70 31.92 -1.29 -8.21
CA GLU A 70 31.19 -2.46 -7.72
C GLU A 70 31.13 -3.52 -8.81
N LEU A 71 31.34 -4.78 -8.44
CA LEU A 71 31.23 -5.95 -9.30
C LEU A 71 30.39 -7.00 -8.58
N PHE A 72 29.51 -7.69 -9.29
CA PHE A 72 28.87 -8.89 -8.76
C PHE A 72 28.72 -9.99 -9.80
N PHE A 73 28.73 -11.23 -9.32
CA PHE A 73 28.29 -12.41 -10.03
C PHE A 73 27.36 -13.20 -9.10
N VAL A 74 26.13 -13.47 -9.56
CA VAL A 74 25.16 -14.23 -8.78
C VAL A 74 24.54 -15.29 -9.67
N HIS A 75 24.58 -16.54 -9.22
CA HIS A 75 23.87 -17.65 -9.85
C HIS A 75 22.77 -18.20 -8.92
N PRO A 76 21.53 -17.68 -9.03
CA PRO A 76 20.40 -18.24 -8.28
C PRO A 76 19.95 -19.58 -8.90
N ALA A 77 19.38 -20.48 -8.10
CA ALA A 77 18.98 -21.82 -8.54
C ALA A 77 17.90 -21.85 -9.64
N THR A 78 17.12 -20.78 -9.78
CA THR A 78 15.94 -20.72 -10.65
C THR A 78 16.04 -19.73 -11.82
N LYS A 79 17.18 -19.02 -11.97
CA LYS A 79 17.39 -18.00 -13.02
C LYS A 79 18.80 -18.11 -13.60
N PRO A 80 19.03 -17.59 -14.83
CA PRO A 80 20.37 -17.54 -15.40
C PRO A 80 21.34 -16.75 -14.51
N ALA A 81 22.63 -17.12 -14.55
CA ALA A 81 23.66 -16.39 -13.83
C ALA A 81 23.78 -14.97 -14.40
N ARG A 82 24.02 -14.00 -13.52
CA ARG A 82 24.15 -12.59 -13.88
C ARG A 82 25.45 -12.01 -13.39
N LEU A 83 26.09 -11.26 -14.29
CA LEU A 83 27.24 -10.42 -14.01
C LEU A 83 26.80 -8.95 -14.08
N GLY A 84 27.27 -8.14 -13.14
CA GLY A 84 27.09 -6.70 -13.21
C GLY A 84 28.27 -5.93 -12.68
N PHE A 85 28.51 -4.76 -13.27
CA PHE A 85 29.58 -3.86 -12.93
C PHE A 85 29.03 -2.43 -12.87
N ALA A 86 29.41 -1.69 -11.83
CA ALA A 86 29.06 -0.30 -11.66
C ALA A 86 30.30 0.51 -11.28
N VAL A 87 30.41 1.72 -11.83
CA VAL A 87 31.50 2.64 -11.52
C VAL A 87 30.97 4.06 -11.33
N LEU A 88 31.43 4.69 -10.25
CA LEU A 88 31.16 6.08 -9.89
C LEU A 88 32.44 6.89 -10.10
N GLY A 89 32.39 7.88 -10.99
CA GLY A 89 33.54 8.74 -11.30
C GLY A 89 33.18 9.97 -12.12
N ALA A 90 34.18 10.78 -12.48
CA ALA A 90 34.09 11.78 -13.55
C ALA A 90 34.19 11.11 -14.93
N ASP A 91 33.78 11.81 -15.99
CA ASP A 91 33.65 11.29 -17.37
C ASP A 91 34.87 10.46 -17.82
N GLY A 92 34.62 9.29 -18.42
CA GLY A 92 35.66 8.35 -18.89
C GLY A 92 35.79 7.04 -18.09
N ALA A 93 34.86 6.74 -17.18
CA ALA A 93 34.88 5.47 -16.45
C ALA A 93 34.45 4.31 -17.36
N ASP A 94 35.41 3.59 -17.92
CA ASP A 94 35.19 2.46 -18.83
C ASP A 94 35.22 1.11 -18.12
N ILE A 95 34.64 0.10 -18.77
CA ILE A 95 34.72 -1.29 -18.34
C ILE A 95 36.20 -1.71 -18.36
N PRO A 96 36.75 -2.21 -17.24
CA PRO A 96 38.11 -2.72 -17.20
C PRO A 96 38.33 -3.82 -18.24
N ALA A 97 39.51 -3.85 -18.87
CA ALA A 97 39.84 -4.85 -19.89
C ALA A 97 39.57 -6.33 -19.47
N PRO A 98 39.78 -6.74 -18.21
CA PRO A 98 39.42 -8.10 -17.78
C PRO A 98 37.92 -8.45 -17.90
N LEU A 99 37.03 -7.45 -17.88
CA LEU A 99 35.58 -7.63 -17.94
C LEU A 99 34.98 -7.41 -19.35
N SER A 100 35.75 -6.87 -20.30
CA SER A 100 35.25 -6.52 -21.64
C SER A 100 34.82 -7.71 -22.48
N ARG A 101 35.19 -8.93 -22.06
CA ARG A 101 34.72 -10.18 -22.69
C ARG A 101 33.24 -10.48 -22.44
N TRP A 102 32.66 -9.94 -21.36
CA TRP A 102 31.25 -10.13 -21.01
C TRP A 102 30.42 -8.87 -21.14
N LEU A 103 31.00 -7.72 -20.79
CA LEU A 103 30.28 -6.46 -20.72
C LEU A 103 30.56 -5.59 -21.95
N ASP A 104 29.49 -5.08 -22.56
CA ASP A 104 29.56 -4.17 -23.70
C ASP A 104 29.52 -2.70 -23.21
N PRO A 105 30.55 -1.88 -23.49
CA PRO A 105 30.57 -0.46 -23.12
C PRO A 105 29.41 0.36 -23.67
N ARG A 106 28.76 -0.11 -24.75
CA ARG A 106 27.61 0.56 -25.38
C ARG A 106 26.29 0.28 -24.64
N GLN A 107 26.21 -0.82 -23.89
CA GLN A 107 25.00 -1.27 -23.20
C GLN A 107 25.01 -0.86 -21.72
N HIS A 108 25.01 0.45 -21.48
CA HIS A 108 24.87 0.97 -20.12
C HIS A 108 23.40 0.99 -19.70
N LEU A 109 23.14 0.58 -18.45
CA LEU A 109 21.80 0.50 -17.89
C LEU A 109 21.41 1.79 -17.19
N THR A 110 20.14 2.19 -17.38
CA THR A 110 19.49 3.24 -16.59
C THR A 110 18.88 2.72 -15.29
N GLU A 111 18.64 1.40 -15.22
CA GLU A 111 18.07 0.72 -14.05
C GLU A 111 19.08 0.58 -12.90
N SER A 112 18.56 0.45 -11.67
CA SER A 112 19.36 0.23 -10.48
C SER A 112 19.82 -1.23 -10.39
N LEU A 113 21.14 -1.44 -10.31
CA LEU A 113 21.72 -2.74 -9.97
C LEU A 113 21.73 -2.95 -8.45
N PRO A 114 21.70 -4.22 -7.97
CA PRO A 114 21.90 -4.50 -6.55
C PRO A 114 23.27 -3.99 -6.09
N THR A 115 23.30 -3.34 -4.93
CA THR A 115 24.54 -2.78 -4.36
C THR A 115 25.35 -3.85 -3.64
N PHE A 116 26.65 -3.59 -3.42
CA PHE A 116 27.48 -4.45 -2.57
C PHE A 116 26.86 -4.68 -1.18
N THR A 117 26.29 -3.66 -0.55
CA THR A 117 25.67 -3.78 0.78
C THR A 117 24.50 -4.77 0.75
N THR A 118 23.65 -4.70 -0.29
CA THR A 118 22.52 -5.64 -0.46
C THR A 118 23.02 -7.09 -0.61
N LEU A 119 24.07 -7.29 -1.41
CA LEU A 119 24.62 -8.60 -1.72
C LEU A 119 25.45 -9.19 -0.56
N SER A 120 26.22 -8.38 0.16
CA SER A 120 26.96 -8.82 1.34
C SER A 120 26.03 -9.22 2.49
N CYS A 121 24.91 -8.50 2.70
CA CYS A 121 23.86 -8.92 3.65
C CYS A 121 23.26 -10.28 3.26
N LEU A 122 23.03 -10.51 1.96
CA LEU A 122 22.55 -11.80 1.46
C LEU A 122 23.55 -12.93 1.78
N LEU A 123 24.84 -12.71 1.57
CA LEU A 123 25.86 -13.71 1.85
C LEU A 123 26.10 -13.94 3.36
N ALA A 124 26.18 -12.87 4.16
CA ALA A 124 26.37 -12.94 5.60
C ALA A 124 25.24 -13.73 6.30
N SER A 125 24.06 -13.76 5.69
CA SER A 125 22.96 -14.60 6.13
C SER A 125 23.10 -16.09 5.78
N GLN A 126 24.22 -16.55 5.18
CA GLN A 126 24.49 -17.93 4.71
C GLN A 126 23.40 -18.52 3.78
N GLY A 127 22.61 -17.69 3.10
CA GLY A 127 21.38 -18.15 2.45
C GLY A 127 20.31 -18.69 3.43
N ALA A 128 20.57 -18.65 4.75
CA ALA A 128 19.59 -18.87 5.80
C ALA A 128 18.55 -17.76 5.81
N ALA A 129 18.84 -16.53 5.36
CA ALA A 129 17.75 -15.58 5.12
C ALA A 129 16.77 -16.11 4.07
N VAL A 130 17.16 -16.85 3.03
CA VAL A 130 16.20 -17.34 2.01
C VAL A 130 15.56 -18.69 2.42
N ARG A 131 16.27 -19.56 3.15
CA ARG A 131 15.68 -20.79 3.70
C ARG A 131 14.79 -20.53 4.90
N ASP A 132 15.16 -19.60 5.77
CA ASP A 132 14.37 -19.19 6.93
C ASP A 132 13.29 -18.19 6.52
N ILE A 133 13.49 -17.31 5.53
CA ILE A 133 12.35 -16.58 4.92
C ILE A 133 11.42 -17.57 4.24
N SER A 134 11.86 -18.56 3.47
CA SER A 134 10.89 -19.49 2.83
C SER A 134 10.22 -20.48 3.80
N VAL A 135 10.83 -20.78 4.94
CA VAL A 135 10.19 -21.55 6.03
C VAL A 135 9.30 -20.64 6.87
N ARG A 136 9.72 -19.41 7.17
CA ARG A 136 8.93 -18.40 7.88
C ARG A 136 7.78 -17.88 7.03
N GLU A 137 7.94 -17.77 5.72
CA GLU A 137 6.92 -17.42 4.73
C GLU A 137 5.93 -18.57 4.62
N ARG A 138 6.38 -19.82 4.51
CA ARG A 138 5.48 -20.98 4.62
C ARG A 138 4.78 -21.07 5.97
N GLN A 139 5.45 -20.72 7.06
CA GLN A 139 4.84 -20.67 8.39
C GLN A 139 3.84 -19.52 8.48
N LEU A 140 4.15 -18.34 7.95
CA LEU A 140 3.26 -17.18 7.91
C LEU A 140 2.07 -17.41 6.96
N GLU A 141 2.28 -18.15 5.86
CA GLU A 141 1.24 -18.61 4.94
C GLU A 141 0.33 -19.63 5.61
N ALA A 142 0.90 -20.58 6.37
CA ALA A 142 0.14 -21.53 7.17
C ALA A 142 -0.62 -20.83 8.31
N ASP A 143 0.01 -19.90 9.02
CA ASP A 143 -0.60 -19.11 10.08
C ASP A 143 -1.69 -18.19 9.51
N THR A 144 -1.50 -17.57 8.34
CA THR A 144 -2.54 -16.76 7.69
C THR A 144 -3.67 -17.62 7.12
N ALA A 145 -3.39 -18.82 6.61
CA ALA A 145 -4.42 -19.77 6.21
C ALA A 145 -5.25 -20.21 7.42
N TYR A 146 -4.58 -20.56 8.53
CA TYR A 146 -5.22 -20.93 9.80
C TYR A 146 -6.04 -19.77 10.38
N LEU A 147 -5.51 -18.54 10.40
CA LEU A 147 -6.24 -17.37 10.88
C LEU A 147 -7.44 -17.04 9.98
N LYS A 148 -7.34 -17.25 8.66
CA LYS A 148 -8.47 -17.09 7.74
C LYS A 148 -9.55 -18.14 7.99
N GLU A 149 -9.17 -19.38 8.26
CA GLU A 149 -10.09 -20.46 8.60
C GLU A 149 -10.77 -20.19 9.95
N LEU A 150 -10.02 -19.75 10.95
CA LEU A 150 -10.56 -19.33 12.25
C LEU A 150 -11.49 -18.12 12.13
N LEU A 151 -11.15 -17.14 11.30
CA LEU A 151 -12.02 -15.98 11.01
C LEU A 151 -13.30 -16.40 10.27
N ALA A 152 -13.21 -17.36 9.35
CA ALA A 152 -14.37 -17.92 8.67
C ALA A 152 -15.28 -18.66 9.66
N GLU A 153 -14.70 -19.48 10.54
CA GLU A 153 -15.43 -20.17 11.60
C GLU A 153 -16.08 -19.19 12.59
N GLN A 154 -15.37 -18.16 13.04
CA GLN A 154 -15.95 -17.10 13.87
C GLN A 154 -17.04 -16.32 13.14
N SER A 155 -16.87 -16.06 11.84
CA SER A 155 -17.89 -15.40 11.01
C SER A 155 -19.13 -16.26 10.87
N ASP A 156 -18.99 -17.57 10.72
CA ASP A 156 -20.11 -18.50 10.65
C ASP A 156 -20.81 -18.66 12.00
N ILE A 157 -20.06 -18.68 13.11
CA ILE A 157 -20.62 -18.62 14.47
C ILE A 157 -21.39 -17.31 14.68
N LEU A 158 -20.83 -16.17 14.26
CA LEU A 158 -21.52 -14.88 14.34
C LEU A 158 -22.77 -14.86 13.48
N ARG A 159 -22.74 -15.42 12.25
CA ARG A 159 -23.92 -15.56 11.40
C ARG A 159 -24.99 -16.44 12.03
N GLN A 160 -24.61 -17.56 12.63
CA GLN A 160 -25.54 -18.45 13.34
C GLN A 160 -26.14 -17.75 14.55
N THR A 161 -25.32 -17.06 15.35
CA THR A 161 -25.76 -16.31 16.53
C THR A 161 -26.68 -15.15 16.14
N GLN A 162 -26.34 -14.41 15.08
CA GLN A 162 -27.17 -13.33 14.53
C GLN A 162 -28.48 -13.87 13.94
N SER A 163 -28.46 -15.03 13.29
CA SER A 163 -29.67 -15.71 12.79
C SER A 163 -30.57 -16.15 13.95
N GLN A 164 -29.99 -16.71 15.02
CA GLN A 164 -30.72 -17.06 16.25
C GLN A 164 -31.32 -15.82 16.91
N LEU A 165 -30.55 -14.74 17.08
CA LEU A 165 -31.06 -13.46 17.59
C LEU A 165 -32.15 -12.85 16.69
N ARG A 166 -32.01 -12.96 15.36
CA ARG A 166 -33.03 -12.53 14.40
C ARG A 166 -34.32 -13.34 14.54
N SER A 167 -34.22 -14.66 14.67
CA SER A 167 -35.39 -15.53 14.87
C SER A 167 -36.08 -15.25 16.21
N ALA A 168 -35.31 -15.02 17.28
CA ALA A 168 -35.84 -14.61 18.58
C ALA A 168 -36.51 -13.22 18.48
N ARG A 169 -35.88 -12.26 17.80
CA ARG A 169 -36.44 -10.91 17.59
C ARG A 169 -37.71 -10.95 16.75
N LEU A 170 -37.81 -11.79 15.73
CA LEU A 170 -39.03 -11.98 14.95
C LEU A 170 -40.16 -12.59 15.80
N GLN A 171 -39.84 -13.52 16.70
CA GLN A 171 -40.81 -14.03 17.69
C GLN A 171 -41.29 -12.94 18.67
N PHE A 172 -40.43 -11.98 19.04
CA PHE A 172 -40.82 -10.80 19.83
C PHE A 172 -41.57 -9.73 19.03
N VAL A 173 -41.32 -9.60 17.73
CA VAL A 173 -41.99 -8.63 16.84
C VAL A 173 -43.39 -9.11 16.43
N ASP A 174 -43.63 -10.41 16.29
CA ASP A 174 -44.99 -10.96 16.14
C ASP A 174 -45.89 -10.71 17.37
N THR A 175 -45.29 -10.38 18.53
CA THR A 175 -46.03 -9.96 19.73
C THR A 175 -46.19 -8.44 19.85
N ALA A 176 -45.51 -7.66 18.99
CA ALA A 176 -45.50 -6.20 19.00
C ALA A 176 -45.87 -5.65 17.61
N GLY A 177 -47.02 -6.07 17.09
CA GLY A 177 -47.63 -5.44 15.92
C GLY A 177 -48.14 -4.04 16.24
N ASP A 178 -47.31 -3.03 15.99
CA ASP A 178 -47.64 -1.69 15.49
C ASP A 178 -46.47 -0.74 15.75
N ASN A 179 -45.61 -0.53 14.76
CA ASN A 179 -44.94 0.76 14.55
C ASN A 179 -44.29 0.78 13.17
N ILE A 180 -45.03 1.32 12.22
CA ILE A 180 -44.53 1.78 10.92
C ILE A 180 -43.60 2.96 11.22
N VAL A 181 -42.33 2.82 10.87
CA VAL A 181 -41.32 3.87 11.07
C VAL A 181 -41.65 5.05 10.16
N SER A 182 -42.23 6.10 10.73
CA SER A 182 -42.33 7.42 10.10
C SER A 182 -40.95 8.03 9.91
N ALA A 183 -40.76 8.78 8.82
CA ALA A 183 -39.55 9.55 8.57
C ALA A 183 -39.24 10.48 9.77
N PRO A 184 -37.97 10.60 10.22
CA PRO A 184 -37.65 11.49 11.33
C PRO A 184 -37.82 12.94 10.88
N THR A 185 -38.86 13.60 11.41
CA THR A 185 -38.99 15.05 11.42
C THR A 185 -38.13 15.63 12.55
N ASP A 186 -37.12 16.42 12.17
CA ASP A 186 -36.63 17.69 12.76
C ASP A 186 -36.38 17.88 14.27
N GLU A 187 -36.48 16.88 15.15
CA GLU A 187 -36.22 17.09 16.58
C GLU A 187 -34.85 16.56 17.03
N GLY A 188 -33.86 17.47 17.08
CA GLY A 188 -32.83 17.44 18.12
C GLY A 188 -31.38 17.20 17.72
N TRP A 189 -31.08 16.86 16.46
CA TRP A 189 -29.70 16.65 16.02
C TRP A 189 -29.02 17.96 15.62
N ASP A 190 -27.97 18.33 16.36
CA ASP A 190 -27.14 19.52 16.09
C ASP A 190 -25.65 19.15 15.95
N LEU A 191 -24.90 20.00 15.25
CA LEU A 191 -23.46 19.85 15.02
C LEU A 191 -22.65 19.79 16.32
N SER A 192 -23.17 20.31 17.44
CA SER A 192 -22.55 20.16 18.76
C SER A 192 -22.43 18.70 19.20
N GLN A 193 -23.38 17.83 18.81
CA GLN A 193 -23.42 16.40 19.16
C GLN A 193 -22.56 15.54 18.22
N LEU A 194 -22.12 16.08 17.07
CA LEU A 194 -21.37 15.32 16.05
C LEU A 194 -20.14 14.61 16.63
N ALA A 195 -19.46 15.23 17.60
CA ALA A 195 -18.25 14.64 18.18
C ALA A 195 -18.53 13.40 19.03
N GLU A 196 -19.61 13.42 19.80
CA GLU A 196 -20.07 12.32 20.65
C GLU A 196 -20.64 11.21 19.78
N TRP A 197 -21.52 11.55 18.83
CA TRP A 197 -22.10 10.61 17.88
C TRP A 197 -21.02 9.83 17.10
N CYS A 198 -19.95 10.49 16.64
CA CYS A 198 -18.85 9.83 15.94
C CYS A 198 -18.09 8.83 16.82
N ALA A 199 -18.01 9.07 18.12
CA ALA A 199 -17.34 8.16 19.06
C ALA A 199 -18.22 6.93 19.34
N GLU A 200 -19.54 7.13 19.46
CA GLU A 200 -20.50 6.04 19.66
C GLU A 200 -20.61 5.11 18.45
N HIS A 201 -20.43 5.64 17.23
CA HIS A 201 -20.64 4.91 15.98
C HIS A 201 -19.33 4.57 15.24
N GLU A 202 -18.17 4.64 15.91
CA GLU A 202 -16.85 4.40 15.29
C GLU A 202 -16.72 2.98 14.68
N ASP A 203 -17.44 2.01 15.24
CA ASP A 203 -17.48 0.62 14.76
C ASP A 203 -18.34 0.43 13.49
N ASP A 204 -19.20 1.38 13.18
CA ASP A 204 -20.14 1.31 12.04
C ASP A 204 -19.78 2.29 10.92
N VAL A 205 -19.28 3.47 11.26
CA VAL A 205 -18.83 4.50 10.31
C VAL A 205 -17.66 5.30 10.87
N VAL A 206 -16.71 5.65 10.00
CA VAL A 206 -15.56 6.48 10.39
C VAL A 206 -15.71 7.87 9.78
N VAL A 207 -15.75 8.90 10.62
CA VAL A 207 -15.77 10.30 10.17
C VAL A 207 -14.42 10.95 10.46
N LEU A 208 -13.64 11.22 9.40
CA LEU A 208 -12.29 11.74 9.56
C LEU A 208 -12.28 13.18 10.12
N PRO A 209 -11.19 13.59 10.81
CA PRO A 209 -11.09 14.94 11.39
C PRO A 209 -11.35 16.07 10.40
N ARG A 210 -10.94 15.89 9.13
CA ARG A 210 -11.21 16.84 8.04
C ARG A 210 -12.72 17.06 7.83
N ALA A 211 -13.49 15.98 7.75
CA ALA A 211 -14.95 16.04 7.57
C ALA A 211 -15.64 16.69 8.78
N ARG A 212 -15.21 16.32 10.01
CA ARG A 212 -15.74 16.90 11.26
C ARG A 212 -15.50 18.41 11.34
N ASN A 213 -14.29 18.84 10.98
CA ASN A 213 -13.93 20.27 10.96
C ASN A 213 -14.66 21.03 9.85
N GLY A 214 -14.91 20.41 8.69
CA GLY A 214 -15.73 20.97 7.62
C GLY A 214 -17.16 21.22 8.07
N ALA A 215 -17.79 20.22 8.72
CA ALA A 215 -19.13 20.34 9.27
C ALA A 215 -19.26 21.47 10.31
N LYS A 216 -18.32 21.55 11.26
CA LYS A 216 -18.31 22.61 12.29
C LYS A 216 -18.24 24.04 11.72
N LYS A 217 -17.63 24.23 10.55
CA LYS A 217 -17.44 25.53 9.91
C LYS A 217 -18.48 25.81 8.82
N SER A 218 -19.40 24.88 8.59
CA SER A 218 -20.31 24.95 7.46
C SER A 218 -21.39 26.02 7.66
N LEU A 219 -21.78 26.65 6.55
CA LEU A 219 -22.98 27.50 6.47
C LEU A 219 -24.24 26.71 6.06
N TYR A 220 -24.16 25.37 5.97
CA TYR A 220 -25.28 24.54 5.56
C TYR A 220 -26.44 24.66 6.55
N GLU A 221 -27.63 25.01 6.05
CA GLU A 221 -28.74 25.44 6.91
C GLU A 221 -29.48 24.29 7.60
N ASN A 222 -29.25 23.05 7.17
CA ASN A 222 -29.93 21.87 7.72
C ASN A 222 -28.92 20.88 8.36
N PRO A 223 -28.48 21.14 9.60
CA PRO A 223 -27.65 20.20 10.36
C PRO A 223 -28.26 18.80 10.48
N ALA A 224 -29.59 18.69 10.68
CA ALA A 224 -30.26 17.40 10.86
C ALA A 224 -30.04 16.44 9.68
N LEU A 225 -29.98 16.97 8.45
CA LEU A 225 -29.67 16.16 7.26
C LEU A 225 -28.26 15.56 7.30
N ILE A 226 -27.30 16.24 7.94
CA ILE A 226 -25.94 15.70 8.14
C ILE A 226 -26.02 14.45 9.02
N GLY A 227 -26.76 14.53 10.13
CA GLY A 227 -27.03 13.38 11.00
C GLY A 227 -27.69 12.24 10.23
N THR A 228 -28.78 12.53 9.50
CA THR A 228 -29.47 11.53 8.66
C THR A 228 -28.54 10.88 7.64
N ALA A 229 -27.65 11.64 7.00
CA ALA A 229 -26.69 11.10 6.04
C ALA A 229 -25.69 10.16 6.72
N LEU A 230 -25.25 10.48 7.94
CA LEU A 230 -24.33 9.64 8.71
C LEU A 230 -25.00 8.35 9.20
N GLU A 231 -26.25 8.43 9.68
CA GLU A 231 -27.06 7.27 10.07
C GLU A 231 -27.29 6.31 8.89
N LEU A 232 -27.62 6.86 7.71
CA LEU A 232 -27.73 6.08 6.48
C LEU A 232 -26.43 5.33 6.16
N LEU A 233 -25.25 5.93 6.43
CA LEU A 233 -23.96 5.29 6.20
C LEU A 233 -23.60 4.24 7.26
N ALA A 234 -23.90 4.50 8.53
CA ALA A 234 -23.60 3.60 9.64
C ALA A 234 -24.42 2.30 9.60
N GLY A 235 -25.72 2.40 9.27
CA GLY A 235 -26.62 1.25 9.23
C GLY A 235 -26.96 0.79 7.81
N PRO A 236 -27.98 1.38 7.14
CA PRO A 236 -28.52 0.87 5.88
C PRO A 236 -27.49 0.67 4.76
N TYR A 237 -26.59 1.62 4.52
CA TYR A 237 -25.57 1.50 3.49
C TYR A 237 -24.59 0.37 3.81
N ARG A 238 -24.18 0.26 5.08
CA ARG A 238 -23.30 -0.78 5.55
C ARG A 238 -23.95 -2.16 5.39
N ASP A 239 -25.23 -2.29 5.72
CA ASP A 239 -25.99 -3.52 5.50
C ASP A 239 -26.10 -3.88 4.02
N MET A 240 -26.35 -2.89 3.15
CA MET A 240 -26.34 -3.09 1.70
C MET A 240 -24.97 -3.60 1.21
N ARG A 241 -23.87 -2.98 1.65
CA ARG A 241 -22.50 -3.39 1.29
C ARG A 241 -22.12 -4.78 1.82
N ARG A 242 -22.75 -5.22 2.92
CA ARG A 242 -22.59 -6.55 3.53
C ARG A 242 -23.53 -7.60 2.94
N GLY A 243 -24.41 -7.22 2.01
CA GLY A 243 -25.41 -8.12 1.42
C GLY A 243 -26.57 -8.47 2.37
N LEU A 244 -26.78 -7.68 3.41
CA LEU A 244 -27.88 -7.84 4.39
C LEU A 244 -29.13 -7.05 3.99
N MET A 245 -29.00 -6.12 3.04
CA MET A 245 -30.06 -5.29 2.49
C MET A 245 -29.91 -5.23 0.97
N SER A 246 -31.02 -5.20 0.23
CA SER A 246 -30.98 -5.03 -1.23
C SER A 246 -30.66 -3.57 -1.60
N PRO A 247 -30.04 -3.30 -2.75
CA PRO A 247 -29.87 -1.94 -3.25
C PRO A 247 -31.19 -1.17 -3.37
N GLU A 248 -32.27 -1.85 -3.75
CA GLU A 248 -33.61 -1.27 -3.90
C GLU A 248 -34.20 -0.83 -2.56
N ASP A 249 -34.04 -1.64 -1.50
CA ASP A 249 -34.47 -1.29 -0.15
C ASP A 249 -33.68 -0.09 0.39
N PHE A 250 -32.36 -0.06 0.12
CA PHE A 250 -31.52 1.08 0.49
C PHE A 250 -31.95 2.36 -0.23
N GLU A 251 -32.24 2.28 -1.53
CA GLU A 251 -32.74 3.43 -2.31
C GLU A 251 -34.10 3.92 -1.77
N ALA A 252 -34.99 2.99 -1.39
CA ALA A 252 -36.28 3.32 -0.80
C ALA A 252 -36.15 4.03 0.57
N LEU A 253 -35.15 3.68 1.39
CA LEU A 253 -34.85 4.37 2.64
C LEU A 253 -34.23 5.76 2.42
N MET A 254 -33.45 5.92 1.35
CA MET A 254 -32.79 7.17 1.02
C MET A 254 -33.77 8.20 0.40
N LEU A 255 -34.71 7.76 -0.43
CA LEU A 255 -35.60 8.62 -1.22
C LEU A 255 -36.36 9.68 -0.37
N PRO A 256 -36.96 9.35 0.79
CA PRO A 256 -37.69 10.33 1.62
C PRO A 256 -36.80 11.44 2.18
N THR A 257 -35.50 11.21 2.33
CA THR A 257 -34.55 12.21 2.86
C THR A 257 -34.20 13.30 1.83
N GLY A 258 -34.47 13.02 0.55
CA GLY A 258 -34.04 13.83 -0.59
C GLY A 258 -32.56 13.74 -0.90
N LEU A 259 -31.81 12.85 -0.24
CA LEU A 259 -30.44 12.51 -0.60
C LEU A 259 -30.40 11.62 -1.84
N ARG A 260 -29.30 11.69 -2.58
CA ARG A 260 -28.97 10.77 -3.67
C ARG A 260 -27.54 10.29 -3.51
N MET A 261 -27.28 9.06 -3.89
CA MET A 261 -25.92 8.53 -3.98
C MET A 261 -25.42 8.66 -5.42
N ALA A 262 -24.20 9.16 -5.60
CA ALA A 262 -23.55 9.21 -6.91
C ALA A 262 -22.06 8.93 -6.79
N GLY A 263 -21.45 8.53 -7.90
CA GLY A 263 -20.00 8.42 -8.02
C GLY A 263 -19.36 9.80 -8.12
N SER A 264 -18.22 9.99 -7.45
CA SER A 264 -17.36 11.17 -7.61
C SER A 264 -16.74 11.23 -9.00
N VAL A 265 -16.40 12.44 -9.46
CA VAL A 265 -15.67 12.62 -10.73
C VAL A 265 -14.36 11.82 -10.71
N GLY A 266 -14.09 11.07 -11.77
CA GLY A 266 -12.91 10.19 -11.82
C GLY A 266 -11.60 10.96 -11.63
N PRO A 267 -10.52 10.32 -11.13
CA PRO A 267 -9.26 10.98 -10.80
C PRO A 267 -8.65 11.80 -11.94
N ASN A 268 -8.88 11.37 -13.19
CA ASN A 268 -8.38 12.02 -14.40
C ASN A 268 -9.10 13.34 -14.72
N VAL A 269 -10.30 13.56 -14.17
CA VAL A 269 -11.12 14.78 -14.39
C VAL A 269 -10.87 15.81 -13.28
N ALA A 270 -10.34 15.40 -12.13
CA ALA A 270 -10.20 16.27 -10.97
C ALA A 270 -9.03 17.29 -11.07
N GLY A 271 -8.19 17.22 -12.11
CA GLY A 271 -7.14 18.21 -12.39
C GLY A 271 -6.17 18.45 -11.22
N GLU A 272 -5.64 19.68 -11.11
CA GLU A 272 -4.77 20.10 -9.99
C GLU A 272 -5.46 20.06 -8.61
N GLN A 273 -6.80 20.11 -8.59
CA GLN A 273 -7.63 20.01 -7.37
C GLN A 273 -7.94 18.57 -6.96
N GLY A 274 -7.43 17.58 -7.71
CA GLY A 274 -7.65 16.16 -7.44
C GLY A 274 -7.21 15.72 -6.06
N ALA A 275 -6.23 16.40 -5.44
CA ALA A 275 -5.79 16.14 -4.08
C ALA A 275 -6.93 16.25 -3.04
N ALA A 276 -7.90 17.14 -3.25
CA ALA A 276 -9.01 17.36 -2.32
C ALA A 276 -9.92 16.12 -2.17
N TYR A 277 -10.00 15.28 -3.20
CA TYR A 277 -10.78 14.04 -3.23
C TYR A 277 -10.06 12.84 -2.58
N PHE A 278 -8.82 13.03 -2.12
CA PHE A 278 -8.08 11.99 -1.42
C PHE A 278 -7.97 12.28 0.07
N VAL A 279 -7.92 11.19 0.84
CA VAL A 279 -7.62 11.21 2.27
C VAL A 279 -6.57 10.15 2.60
N THR A 280 -5.88 10.33 3.72
CA THR A 280 -5.00 9.28 4.27
C THR A 280 -5.80 8.44 5.25
N TRP A 281 -5.93 7.14 4.97
CA TRP A 281 -6.62 6.17 5.83
C TRP A 281 -5.79 4.88 5.89
N ALA A 282 -5.61 4.33 7.09
CA ALA A 282 -4.79 3.14 7.33
C ALA A 282 -3.40 3.19 6.65
N GLY A 283 -2.74 4.34 6.72
CA GLY A 283 -1.42 4.57 6.12
C GLY A 283 -1.40 4.68 4.59
N ARG A 284 -2.56 4.68 3.92
CA ARG A 284 -2.68 4.71 2.46
C ARG A 284 -3.48 5.92 1.99
N ARG A 285 -3.14 6.41 0.80
CA ARG A 285 -3.94 7.43 0.10
C ARG A 285 -5.17 6.76 -0.52
N ARG A 286 -6.37 7.17 -0.10
CA ARG A 286 -7.66 6.62 -0.55
C ARG A 286 -8.46 7.69 -1.28
N PHE A 287 -9.05 7.32 -2.41
CA PHE A 287 -9.94 8.17 -3.19
C PHE A 287 -11.37 8.05 -2.65
N MET A 288 -12.05 9.18 -2.44
CA MET A 288 -13.47 9.22 -2.08
C MET A 288 -14.30 9.10 -3.36
N ASP A 289 -14.57 7.87 -3.76
CA ASP A 289 -15.23 7.51 -5.01
C ASP A 289 -16.75 7.70 -5.00
N THR A 290 -17.34 7.86 -3.82
CA THR A 290 -18.79 7.94 -3.63
C THR A 290 -19.15 9.18 -2.84
N HIS A 291 -20.32 9.75 -3.12
CA HIS A 291 -20.87 10.80 -2.28
C HIS A 291 -22.40 10.75 -2.16
N LEU A 292 -22.90 11.19 -1.00
CA LEU A 292 -24.30 11.52 -0.78
C LEU A 292 -24.50 13.01 -1.10
N LEU A 293 -25.57 13.33 -1.81
CA LEU A 293 -25.84 14.69 -2.28
C LEU A 293 -27.30 15.12 -2.16
N LYS A 294 -27.49 16.41 -1.87
CA LYS A 294 -28.78 17.11 -1.99
C LYS A 294 -28.55 18.51 -2.54
N GLY A 295 -29.44 18.95 -3.42
CA GLY A 295 -29.30 20.22 -4.13
C GLY A 295 -28.31 20.19 -5.30
N GLY A 296 -28.50 21.11 -6.26
CA GLY A 296 -27.69 21.22 -7.48
C GLY A 296 -27.03 22.58 -7.70
N GLY A 297 -27.14 23.49 -6.73
CA GLY A 297 -26.57 24.84 -6.80
C GLY A 297 -25.13 24.94 -6.27
N ARG A 298 -24.54 26.12 -6.40
CA ARG A 298 -23.20 26.45 -5.87
C ARG A 298 -23.24 27.12 -4.49
N ASP A 299 -24.41 27.51 -4.01
CA ASP A 299 -24.57 28.11 -2.68
C ASP A 299 -24.44 27.03 -1.61
N GLU A 300 -23.38 27.09 -0.83
CA GLU A 300 -23.05 26.12 0.21
C GLU A 300 -24.10 26.03 1.33
N ARG A 301 -24.97 27.04 1.47
CA ARG A 301 -26.09 27.00 2.42
C ARG A 301 -27.14 25.97 2.03
N TYR A 302 -27.29 25.71 0.73
CA TYR A 302 -28.34 24.87 0.15
C TYR A 302 -27.80 23.63 -0.58
N CYS A 303 -26.49 23.52 -0.76
CA CYS A 303 -25.84 22.42 -1.46
C CYS A 303 -25.11 21.50 -0.49
N PHE A 304 -25.62 20.27 -0.34
CA PHE A 304 -25.05 19.25 0.52
C PHE A 304 -24.26 18.22 -0.29
N ARG A 305 -23.03 17.94 0.11
CA ARG A 305 -22.17 16.85 -0.38
C ARG A 305 -21.42 16.21 0.79
N LEU A 306 -21.53 14.89 0.91
CA LEU A 306 -20.75 14.07 1.84
C LEU A 306 -19.98 13.04 1.03
N TYR A 307 -18.65 13.17 1.01
CA TYR A 307 -17.73 12.32 0.25
C TYR A 307 -17.14 11.23 1.14
N PHE A 308 -17.18 9.99 0.64
CA PHE A 308 -16.73 8.82 1.37
C PHE A 308 -16.25 7.71 0.43
N PHE A 309 -15.68 6.66 1.01
CA PHE A 309 -15.41 5.40 0.33
C PHE A 309 -15.76 4.23 1.25
N TRP A 310 -15.97 3.05 0.68
CA TRP A 310 -16.15 1.81 1.45
C TRP A 310 -14.80 1.16 1.77
N ASP A 311 -14.56 0.88 3.06
CA ASP A 311 -13.39 0.11 3.49
C ASP A 311 -13.79 -1.35 3.72
N ALA A 312 -13.39 -2.22 2.81
CA ALA A 312 -13.74 -3.64 2.87
C ALA A 312 -13.07 -4.37 4.04
N ASP A 313 -11.90 -3.92 4.49
CA ASP A 313 -11.18 -4.57 5.59
C ASP A 313 -11.92 -4.36 6.92
N SER A 314 -12.37 -3.13 7.18
CA SER A 314 -13.13 -2.82 8.40
C SER A 314 -14.64 -2.88 8.24
N GLN A 315 -15.16 -3.10 7.03
CA GLN A 315 -16.60 -3.14 6.72
C GLN A 315 -17.34 -1.88 7.17
N ARG A 316 -16.73 -0.70 6.91
CA ARG A 316 -17.24 0.61 7.29
C ARG A 316 -17.18 1.58 6.12
N ALA A 317 -18.10 2.55 6.11
CA ALA A 317 -17.95 3.75 5.30
C ALA A 317 -16.94 4.69 5.98
N VAL A 318 -16.02 5.28 5.20
CA VAL A 318 -15.04 6.25 5.69
C VAL A 318 -15.30 7.59 5.05
N VAL A 319 -15.82 8.53 5.84
CA VAL A 319 -16.20 9.89 5.43
C VAL A 319 -14.99 10.81 5.52
N GLY A 320 -14.58 11.36 4.39
CA GLY A 320 -13.38 12.22 4.31
C GLY A 320 -13.67 13.70 4.15
N SER A 321 -14.85 14.09 3.63
CA SER A 321 -15.25 15.49 3.51
C SER A 321 -16.77 15.66 3.55
N MET A 322 -17.25 16.66 4.29
CA MET A 322 -18.65 17.09 4.35
C MET A 322 -18.75 18.49 4.99
N PRO A 323 -19.90 19.18 4.89
CA PRO A 323 -21.04 18.95 4.01
C PRO A 323 -20.95 19.73 2.69
N ALA A 324 -19.87 20.48 2.47
CA ALA A 324 -19.69 21.32 1.30
C ALA A 324 -19.20 20.54 0.06
N HIS A 325 -19.50 21.09 -1.11
CA HIS A 325 -18.97 20.61 -2.38
C HIS A 325 -17.44 20.80 -2.44
N LEU A 326 -16.72 19.82 -2.99
CA LEU A 326 -15.28 19.94 -3.22
C LEU A 326 -15.00 20.59 -4.58
N ASP A 327 -14.10 21.56 -4.63
CA ASP A 327 -13.69 22.19 -5.89
C ASP A 327 -13.21 21.15 -6.90
N ASN A 328 -13.63 21.32 -8.15
CA ASN A 328 -13.15 20.57 -9.31
C ASN A 328 -12.75 21.56 -10.42
N SER A 329 -12.06 21.09 -11.46
CA SER A 329 -11.60 21.95 -12.56
C SER A 329 -12.71 22.61 -13.39
N LEU A 330 -13.99 22.31 -13.11
CA LEU A 330 -15.18 22.90 -13.72
C LEU A 330 -15.91 23.87 -12.77
N SER A 331 -15.29 24.19 -11.61
CA SER A 331 -15.82 25.14 -10.61
C SER A 331 -15.55 26.57 -11.04
#